data_AF-A0A4Y2HQH0-F1
#
_entry.id   AF-A0A4Y2HQH0-F1
#
_cell.length_a   1.000
_cell.length_b   1.000
_cell.length_c   1.000
_cell.angle_alpha   90.00
_cell.angle_beta   90.00
_cell.angle_gamma   90.00
#
_symmetry.space_group_name_H-M   'P 1'
#
loop_
_entity.id
_entity.type
_entity.pdbx_description
1 polymer ?
#
loop_
_entity_poly.entity_id
_entity_poly.type
_entity_poly.pdbx_seq_one_letter_code
_entity_poly.pdbx_strand_id
1 'polypeptide(L)'
;MIRGYFKNFTDPEMYVNYYLGDVPGDDLDLIRRQVYTASGDYTILCHTVYFAESYAEKGNHVYFYFFVNRPSSSEWAPWMGTTDFDEVEFVFGRPVREPRNYPLTETRLSIKLPDICIHFANYG
;
A
#
# COMPACT_ATOMS: atom_id res chain seq x y z
N MET A 1 -17.91 -9.73 -5.31
CA MET A 1 -16.53 -9.23 -5.38
C MET A 1 -15.75 -9.66 -4.14
N ILE A 2 -16.00 -9.08 -2.95
CA ILE A 2 -15.26 -9.43 -1.71
C ILE A 2 -15.30 -10.92 -1.30
N ARG A 3 -16.47 -11.56 -1.38
CA ARG A 3 -16.63 -13.02 -1.17
C ARG A 3 -15.74 -13.87 -2.08
N GLY A 4 -15.39 -13.35 -3.25
CA GLY A 4 -14.52 -14.04 -4.20
C GLY A 4 -13.07 -14.15 -3.72
N TYR A 5 -12.59 -13.15 -2.97
CA TYR A 5 -11.22 -13.16 -2.41
C TYR A 5 -11.05 -14.25 -1.34
N PHE A 6 -12.06 -14.41 -0.49
CA PHE A 6 -12.01 -15.33 0.66
C PHE A 6 -12.65 -16.70 0.40
N LYS A 7 -13.09 -17.01 -0.83
CA LYS A 7 -13.88 -18.22 -1.15
C LYS A 7 -13.24 -19.56 -0.73
N ASN A 8 -11.91 -19.60 -0.64
CA ASN A 8 -11.14 -20.80 -0.30
C ASN A 8 -10.73 -20.86 1.18
N PHE A 9 -11.15 -19.89 2.00
CA PHE A 9 -10.83 -19.83 3.41
C PHE A 9 -11.81 -20.70 4.21
N THR A 10 -11.41 -21.12 5.41
CA THR A 10 -12.22 -21.98 6.29
C THR A 10 -13.57 -21.36 6.64
N ASP A 11 -13.60 -20.05 6.88
CA ASP A 11 -14.83 -19.28 7.11
C ASP A 11 -14.79 -17.97 6.29
N PRO A 12 -15.28 -18.00 5.04
CA PRO A 12 -15.27 -16.82 4.18
C PRO A 12 -16.16 -15.68 4.71
N GLU A 13 -17.28 -15.98 5.36
CA GLU A 13 -18.22 -14.96 5.84
C GLU A 13 -17.67 -14.21 7.05
N MET A 14 -16.83 -14.83 7.88
CA MET A 14 -16.09 -14.12 8.93
C MET A 14 -15.32 -12.91 8.36
N TYR A 15 -14.61 -13.07 7.24
CA TYR A 15 -13.86 -11.98 6.61
C TYR A 15 -14.78 -10.94 5.96
N VAL A 16 -15.87 -11.38 5.32
CA VAL A 16 -16.88 -10.45 4.79
C VAL A 16 -17.45 -9.59 5.91
N ASN A 17 -17.77 -10.20 7.05
CA ASN A 17 -18.28 -9.52 8.22
C ASN A 17 -17.23 -8.58 8.85
N TYR A 18 -15.95 -8.97 8.85
CA TYR A 18 -14.86 -8.13 9.34
C TYR A 18 -14.77 -6.79 8.57
N TYR A 19 -14.88 -6.81 7.25
CA TYR A 19 -14.76 -5.59 6.44
C TYR A 19 -16.09 -4.82 6.27
N LEU A 20 -17.23 -5.51 6.26
CA LEU A 20 -18.52 -4.91 5.89
C LEU A 20 -19.59 -4.98 6.98
N GLY A 21 -19.37 -5.67 8.11
CA GLY A 21 -20.39 -5.91 9.14
C GLY A 21 -20.91 -4.62 9.79
N ASP A 22 -20.04 -3.62 9.94
CA ASP A 22 -20.37 -2.32 10.54
C ASP A 22 -20.62 -1.22 9.49
N VAL A 23 -20.65 -1.57 8.20
CA VAL A 23 -20.79 -0.61 7.10
C VAL A 23 -22.28 -0.41 6.77
N PRO A 24 -22.80 0.83 6.80
CA PRO A 24 -24.17 1.11 6.36
C PRO A 24 -24.40 0.67 4.91
N GLY A 25 -25.53 0.01 4.65
CA GLY A 25 -25.82 -0.57 3.32
C GLY A 25 -26.05 0.46 2.21
N ASP A 26 -26.27 1.72 2.55
CA ASP A 26 -26.44 2.87 1.66
C ASP A 26 -25.17 3.71 1.49
N ASP A 27 -24.11 3.46 2.28
CA ASP A 27 -22.81 4.13 2.14
C ASP A 27 -21.95 3.46 1.08
N LEU A 28 -22.26 3.75 -0.19
CA LEU A 28 -21.58 3.16 -1.34
C LEU A 28 -20.07 3.49 -1.38
N ASP A 29 -19.67 4.63 -0.85
CA ASP A 29 -18.25 5.04 -0.81
C ASP A 29 -17.47 4.24 0.22
N LEU A 30 -18.03 4.03 1.41
CA LEU A 30 -17.42 3.19 2.43
C LEU A 30 -17.41 1.72 2.01
N ILE A 31 -18.49 1.23 1.39
CA ILE A 31 -18.53 -0.12 0.83
C ILE A 31 -17.41 -0.30 -0.21
N ARG A 32 -17.30 0.63 -1.16
CA ARG A 32 -16.24 0.61 -2.18
C ARG A 32 -14.85 0.61 -1.54
N ARG A 33 -14.64 1.44 -0.51
CA ARG A 33 -13.40 1.49 0.26
C ARG A 33 -13.04 0.19 0.92
N GLN A 34 -13.97 -0.40 1.65
CA GLN A 34 -13.75 -1.66 2.34
C GLN A 34 -13.49 -2.81 1.37
N VAL A 35 -14.14 -2.82 0.21
CA VAL A 35 -13.91 -3.86 -0.81
C VAL A 35 -12.49 -3.78 -1.38
N TYR A 36 -11.96 -2.59 -1.70
CA TYR A 36 -10.58 -2.48 -2.18
C TYR A 36 -9.56 -2.65 -1.06
N THR A 37 -9.85 -2.24 0.17
CA THR A 37 -9.01 -2.53 1.35
C THR A 37 -8.88 -4.04 1.54
N ALA A 38 -10.00 -4.77 1.57
CA ALA A 38 -10.00 -6.23 1.67
C ALA A 38 -9.22 -6.90 0.54
N SER A 39 -9.30 -6.36 -0.68
CA SER A 39 -8.52 -6.84 -1.82
C SER A 39 -7.01 -6.60 -1.61
N GLY A 40 -6.60 -5.41 -1.17
CA GLY A 40 -5.20 -5.08 -0.92
C GLY A 40 -4.59 -5.87 0.24
N ASP A 41 -5.36 -6.04 1.32
CA ASP A 41 -5.00 -6.86 2.48
C ASP A 41 -4.81 -8.31 2.09
N TYR A 42 -5.78 -8.85 1.33
CA TYR A 42 -5.72 -10.22 0.84
C TYR A 42 -4.55 -10.45 -0.14
N THR A 43 -4.29 -9.53 -1.07
CA THR A 43 -3.33 -9.80 -2.15
C THR A 43 -1.89 -9.41 -1.83
N ILE A 44 -1.68 -8.38 -1.01
CA ILE A 44 -0.36 -7.78 -0.79
C ILE A 44 -0.08 -7.67 0.71
N LEU A 45 -0.80 -6.83 1.44
CA LEU A 45 -0.37 -6.35 2.76
C LEU A 45 -0.20 -7.48 3.78
N CYS A 46 -1.21 -8.34 3.98
CA CYS A 46 -1.14 -9.40 4.98
C CYS A 46 -0.01 -10.41 4.68
N HIS A 47 0.23 -10.71 3.39
CA HIS A 47 1.31 -11.59 2.98
C HIS A 47 2.69 -10.96 3.27
N THR A 48 2.86 -9.68 2.95
CA THR A 48 4.12 -8.96 3.20
C THR A 48 4.40 -8.82 4.71
N VAL A 49 3.38 -8.52 5.53
CA VAL A 49 3.50 -8.45 6.98
C VAL A 49 3.87 -9.81 7.56
N TYR A 50 3.14 -10.87 7.19
CA TYR A 50 3.43 -12.23 7.64
C TYR A 50 4.87 -12.66 7.27
N PHE A 51 5.32 -12.33 6.06
CA PHE A 51 6.69 -12.61 5.64
C PHE A 51 7.71 -11.84 6.49
N ALA A 52 7.48 -10.54 6.72
CA ALA A 52 8.35 -9.70 7.54
C ALA A 52 8.47 -10.21 8.97
N GLU A 53 7.35 -10.54 9.61
CA GLU A 53 7.30 -11.11 10.96
C GLU A 53 8.01 -12.46 11.03
N SER A 54 7.66 -13.39 10.12
CA SER A 54 8.28 -14.72 10.05
C SER A 54 9.79 -14.67 9.79
N TYR A 55 10.27 -13.65 9.07
CA TYR A 55 11.70 -13.45 8.81
C TYR A 55 12.41 -12.83 10.02
N ALA A 56 11.74 -11.90 10.73
CA ALA A 56 12.24 -11.31 11.97
C ALA A 56 12.34 -12.33 13.11
N GLU A 57 11.38 -13.25 13.25
CA GLU A 57 11.39 -14.33 14.26
C GLU A 57 12.63 -15.24 14.17
N LYS A 58 13.27 -15.30 13.00
CA LYS A 58 14.51 -16.04 12.78
C LYS A 58 15.78 -15.27 13.17
N GLY A 59 15.63 -14.11 13.82
CA GLY A 59 16.73 -13.27 14.30
C GLY A 59 17.28 -12.28 13.27
N ASN A 60 16.59 -12.07 12.15
CA ASN A 60 17.00 -11.07 11.15
C ASN A 60 16.51 -9.67 11.53
N HIS A 61 17.28 -8.64 11.18
CA HIS A 61 16.81 -7.26 11.21
C HIS A 61 15.88 -7.01 10.02
N VAL A 62 14.65 -6.57 10.30
CA VAL A 62 13.63 -6.33 9.28
C VAL A 62 13.13 -4.90 9.39
N TYR A 63 13.11 -4.21 8.25
CA TYR A 63 12.54 -2.87 8.13
C TYR A 63 11.32 -2.94 7.21
N PHE A 64 10.23 -2.33 7.64
CA PHE A 64 8.98 -2.28 6.90
C PHE A 64 8.56 -0.82 6.75
N TYR A 65 8.05 -0.45 5.59
CA TYR A 65 7.46 0.86 5.36
C TYR A 65 6.08 0.73 4.72
N PHE A 66 5.22 1.70 5.00
CA PHE A 66 3.90 1.81 4.40
C PHE A 66 3.81 3.12 3.63
N PHE A 67 3.74 3.05 2.31
CA PHE A 67 3.73 4.22 1.45
C PHE A 67 2.32 4.78 1.32
N VAL A 68 2.15 6.06 1.67
CA VAL A 68 0.82 6.71 1.76
C VAL A 68 0.67 7.97 0.91
N ASN A 69 1.72 8.39 0.19
CA ASN A 69 1.66 9.58 -0.65
C ASN A 69 1.03 9.27 -2.01
N ARG A 70 -0.17 9.77 -2.27
CA ARG A 70 -0.74 9.71 -3.63
C ARG A 70 0.02 10.70 -4.53
N PRO A 71 0.64 10.24 -5.64
CA PRO A 71 1.37 11.14 -6.51
C PRO A 71 0.47 12.20 -7.11
N SER A 72 0.96 13.45 -7.17
CA SER A 72 0.27 14.52 -7.90
C SER A 72 0.12 14.22 -9.40
N SER A 73 0.99 13.34 -9.92
CA SER A 73 0.98 12.86 -11.30
C SER A 73 0.08 11.64 -11.54
N SER A 74 -0.59 11.11 -10.50
CA SER A 74 -1.37 9.87 -10.59
C SER A 74 -2.52 9.98 -11.60
N GLU A 75 -2.54 9.07 -12.57
CA GLU A 75 -3.56 8.98 -13.62
C GLU A 75 -4.87 8.34 -13.14
N TRP A 76 -4.85 7.74 -11.94
CA TRP A 76 -5.97 7.04 -11.34
C TRP A 76 -7.04 8.00 -10.83
N ALA A 77 -8.26 7.52 -10.63
CA ALA A 77 -9.32 8.35 -10.09
C ALA A 77 -9.03 8.76 -8.62
N PRO A 78 -9.39 9.97 -8.17
CA PRO A 78 -9.05 10.46 -6.82
C PRO A 78 -9.48 9.53 -5.68
N TRP A 79 -10.60 8.82 -5.86
CA TRP A 79 -11.15 7.91 -4.88
C TRP A 79 -10.29 6.67 -4.61
N MET A 80 -9.35 6.35 -5.51
CA MET A 80 -8.44 5.21 -5.41
C MET A 80 -7.31 5.46 -4.42
N GLY A 81 -7.11 6.72 -3.98
CA GLY A 81 -6.06 7.06 -3.02
C GLY A 81 -4.67 6.77 -3.60
N THR A 82 -3.78 6.21 -2.78
CA THR A 82 -2.46 5.75 -3.21
C THR A 82 -2.60 4.32 -3.73
N THR A 83 -2.33 4.12 -5.01
CA THR A 83 -2.47 2.83 -5.67
C THR A 83 -1.17 2.05 -5.66
N ASP A 84 -1.27 0.76 -5.99
CA ASP A 84 -0.11 -0.10 -6.21
C ASP A 84 0.86 0.53 -7.22
N PHE A 85 2.17 0.39 -6.96
CA PHE A 85 3.29 0.97 -7.72
C PHE A 85 3.42 2.51 -7.73
N ASP A 86 2.56 3.26 -7.04
CA ASP A 86 2.69 4.74 -6.95
C ASP A 86 4.03 5.18 -6.33
N GLU A 87 4.66 4.34 -5.50
CA GLU A 87 5.94 4.62 -4.86
C GLU A 87 7.13 4.52 -5.82
N VAL A 88 7.02 3.74 -6.90
CA VAL A 88 8.13 3.41 -7.82
C VAL A 88 8.76 4.68 -8.38
N GLU A 89 7.95 5.65 -8.80
CA GLU A 89 8.49 6.88 -9.39
C GLU A 89 9.33 7.71 -8.40
N PHE A 90 9.04 7.61 -7.10
CA PHE A 90 9.80 8.27 -6.05
C PHE A 90 11.08 7.50 -5.70
N VAL A 91 11.00 6.17 -5.63
CA VAL A 91 12.16 5.28 -5.41
C VAL A 91 13.21 5.46 -6.50
N PHE A 92 12.79 5.76 -7.73
CA PHE A 92 13.70 5.98 -8.87
C PHE A 92 13.97 7.46 -9.20
N GLY A 93 13.54 8.41 -8.36
CA GLY A 93 13.96 9.80 -8.51
C GLY A 93 13.23 10.62 -9.59
N ARG A 94 12.05 10.21 -10.08
CA ARG A 94 11.36 10.91 -11.18
C ARG A 94 10.98 12.36 -10.82
N PRO A 95 10.42 12.66 -9.63
CA PRO A 95 10.22 14.04 -9.19
C PRO A 95 11.50 14.89 -9.05
N VAL A 96 12.67 14.27 -8.91
CA VAL A 96 13.97 14.98 -8.94
C VAL A 96 14.41 15.26 -10.37
N ARG A 97 14.15 14.33 -11.29
CA ARG A 97 14.47 14.46 -12.72
C ARG A 97 13.60 15.52 -13.42
N GLU A 98 12.33 15.62 -13.03
CA GLU A 98 11.33 16.50 -13.67
C GLU A 98 10.64 17.43 -12.65
N PRO A 99 11.36 18.24 -11.87
CA PRO A 99 10.83 18.91 -10.67
C PRO A 99 9.76 19.96 -10.96
N ARG A 100 9.58 20.39 -12.21
CA ARG A 100 8.52 21.33 -12.62
C ARG A 100 7.14 20.67 -12.69
N ASN A 101 7.10 19.35 -12.79
CA ASN A 101 5.85 18.58 -12.92
C ASN A 101 5.29 18.13 -11.55
N TYR A 102 6.00 18.42 -10.46
CA TYR A 102 5.68 17.94 -9.12
C TYR A 102 5.74 19.08 -8.09
N PRO A 103 4.95 19.01 -7.01
CA PRO A 103 5.11 19.88 -5.86
C PRO A 103 6.44 19.61 -5.15
N LEU A 104 6.97 20.64 -4.49
CA LEU A 104 8.25 20.57 -3.76
C LEU A 104 8.28 19.45 -2.70
N THR A 105 7.13 19.12 -2.12
CA THR A 105 6.99 18.01 -1.16
C THR A 105 7.33 16.66 -1.79
N GLU A 106 6.94 16.44 -3.04
CA GLU A 106 7.19 15.20 -3.78
C GLU A 106 8.63 15.11 -4.28
N THR A 107 9.21 16.24 -4.70
CA THR A 107 10.66 16.30 -4.99
C THR A 107 11.48 15.93 -3.74
N ARG A 108 11.11 16.44 -2.55
CA ARG A 108 11.79 16.08 -1.30
C ARG A 108 11.62 14.62 -0.93
N LEU A 109 10.43 14.06 -1.10
CA LEU A 109 10.17 12.64 -0.88
C LEU A 109 11.01 11.77 -1.81
N SER A 110 11.14 12.18 -3.07
CA SER A 110 11.90 11.49 -4.10
C SER A 110 13.43 11.62 -3.95
N ILE A 111 13.92 12.53 -3.10
CA ILE A 111 15.32 12.52 -2.64
C ILE A 111 15.46 11.50 -1.50
N LYS A 112 14.52 11.53 -0.54
CA LYS A 112 14.61 10.74 0.69
C LYS A 112 14.49 9.23 0.48
N LEU A 113 13.58 8.78 -0.39
CA LEU A 113 13.36 7.34 -0.60
C LEU A 113 14.59 6.61 -1.20
N PRO A 114 15.21 7.09 -2.29
CA PRO A 114 16.46 6.54 -2.77
C PRO A 114 17.56 6.53 -1.70
N ASP A 115 17.69 7.60 -0.91
CA ASP A 115 18.68 7.66 0.17
C ASP A 115 18.46 6.54 1.21
N ILE A 116 17.21 6.26 1.59
CA ILE A 116 16.87 5.14 2.48
C ILE A 116 17.26 3.80 1.85
N CYS A 117 16.90 3.58 0.58
CA CYS A 117 17.22 2.35 -0.13
C CYS A 117 18.73 2.13 -0.28
N ILE A 118 19.48 3.18 -0.62
CA ILE A 118 20.94 3.15 -0.75
C ILE A 118 21.60 2.92 0.61
N HIS A 119 21.09 3.55 1.67
CA HIS A 119 21.61 3.34 3.01
C HIS A 119 21.41 1.89 3.47
N PHE A 120 20.20 1.34 3.28
CA PHE A 120 19.91 -0.06 3.56
C PHE A 120 20.83 -1.00 2.75
N ALA A 121 20.99 -0.74 1.45
CA ALA A 121 21.87 -1.55 0.59
C ALA A 121 23.34 -1.54 1.02
N ASN A 122 23.83 -0.42 1.59
CA ASN A 122 25.23 -0.30 2.02
C ASN A 122 25.47 -0.78 3.46
N TYR A 123 24.47 -0.70 4.33
CA TYR A 123 24.68 -0.83 5.79
C TYR A 123 23.78 -1.84 6.51
N GLY A 124 22.71 -2.32 5.89
CA GLY A 124 21.72 -3.20 6.56
C GLY A 124 20.75 -2.41 7.42
#